data_AF-A0A846PN48-F1
#
_entry.id   AF-A0A846PN48-F1
#
_cell.length_a   1.000
_cell.length_b   1.000
_cell.length_c   1.000
_cell.angle_alpha   90.00
_cell.angle_beta   90.00
_cell.angle_gamma   90.00
#
_symmetry.space_group_name_H-M   'P 1'
#
loop_
_entity.id
_entity.type
_entity.pdbx_description
1 polymer ?
#
loop_
_entity_poly.entity_id
_entity_poly.type
_entity_poly.pdbx_seq_one_letter_code
_entity_poly.pdbx_strand_id
1 'polypeptide(L)'
;KLPILSPLDEDGKFTEDAGWLRGKGAKEANKLVLEKLKERNVLFKETTLTHSYPCCWRCDEELIYRTGEEWFISSDEIKPKLIEEIEKVIFYPEWTKKSMLDWLRNLKDWNISRKRYYGLPLPFWVCGCGQLEVMGSKKELKKKAVKGFNQLKELHRPWIDNVVLKCKKCGKEMKRIEETGDCWLDAGVVFFSTLNYFDNKRYWNKWFPADFITEMHEQVRLWFYATLFVSVAIEGRTPYKSVLAHGMVLDEKFKEMHKSTGNVIWAEEALEKMGADVMRWMYCKQNPGQPMPFGYTPAKEVRRILNILFNTVKFLQTYAEANDFKPTKPKKLDISSKWLFSRVQILKQEVTKNLEELKPHLAANKLEEFFLNDLSRWYGHIIREDIKPGIKSKNKQSMLYTFYSVSLDTLKLLSVFTPFVTEDLYQNFFKKFEKQESIHFSDWPKVEKKLINKKLEEEMDLVKKIVETSNAVRHEKGIKLKY
;
A
#
# COMPACT_ATOMS: atom_id res chain seq x y z
N LYS A 1 41.57 24.50 1.32
CA LYS A 1 40.41 24.44 2.24
C LYS A 1 39.96 25.87 2.50
N LEU A 2 38.70 26.20 2.21
CA LEU A 2 38.13 27.52 2.53
C LEU A 2 37.49 27.47 3.92
N PRO A 3 37.47 28.57 4.69
CA PRO A 3 36.76 28.63 5.96
C PRO A 3 35.25 28.48 5.74
N ILE A 4 34.57 27.76 6.64
CA ILE A 4 33.12 27.65 6.63
C ILE A 4 32.55 28.89 7.32
N LEU A 5 31.86 29.74 6.56
CA LEU A 5 31.16 30.92 7.08
C LEU A 5 29.67 30.59 7.21
N SER A 6 29.15 30.54 8.44
CA SER A 6 27.72 30.37 8.71
C SER A 6 27.34 31.29 9.87
N PRO A 7 27.22 32.62 9.62
CA PRO A 7 27.04 33.62 10.67
C PRO A 7 25.59 33.68 11.15
N LEU A 8 24.89 32.54 11.21
CA LEU A 8 23.49 32.42 11.62
C LEU A 8 23.39 31.45 12.80
N ASP A 9 22.60 31.83 13.81
CA ASP A 9 22.25 30.98 14.94
C ASP A 9 21.08 30.03 14.64
N GLU A 10 20.58 29.33 15.66
CA GLU A 10 19.50 28.36 15.53
C GLU A 10 18.13 28.97 15.27
N ASP A 11 17.97 30.26 15.59
CA ASP A 11 16.74 31.02 15.35
C ASP A 11 16.77 31.71 13.97
N GLY A 12 17.81 31.47 13.16
CA GLY A 12 17.99 32.11 11.86
C GLY A 12 18.35 33.59 11.96
N LYS A 13 18.95 34.00 13.08
CA LYS A 13 19.45 35.36 13.30
C LYS A 13 20.96 35.42 13.17
N PHE A 14 21.44 36.57 12.72
CA PHE A 14 22.87 36.79 12.54
C PHE A 14 23.64 36.86 13.86
N THR A 15 24.77 36.16 13.94
CA THR A 15 25.67 36.14 15.11
C THR A 15 26.61 37.36 15.13
N GLU A 16 27.51 37.44 16.11
CA GLU A 16 28.57 38.46 16.16
C GLU A 16 29.41 38.50 14.88
N ASP A 17 29.62 37.34 14.24
CA ASP A 17 30.44 37.21 13.03
C ASP A 17 29.89 38.02 11.85
N ALA A 18 28.60 38.38 11.89
CA ALA A 18 27.95 39.22 10.88
C ALA A 18 28.11 40.72 11.13
N GLY A 19 28.76 41.12 12.23
CA GLY A 19 28.99 42.51 12.62
C GLY A 19 27.69 43.30 12.76
N TRP A 20 27.48 44.28 11.88
CA TRP A 20 26.35 45.21 11.94
C TRP A 20 24.98 44.56 11.68
N LEU A 21 24.94 43.33 11.18
CA LEU A 21 23.71 42.55 11.03
C LEU A 21 23.35 41.74 12.28
N ARG A 22 24.18 41.73 13.32
CA ARG A 22 23.96 40.97 14.55
C ARG A 22 22.53 41.11 15.08
N GLY A 23 21.92 39.98 15.40
CA GLY A 23 20.56 39.88 15.95
C GLY A 23 19.42 40.04 14.94
N LYS A 24 19.72 40.40 13.69
CA LYS A 24 18.73 40.52 12.61
C LYS A 24 18.39 39.15 12.04
N GLY A 25 17.14 38.95 11.64
CA GLY A 25 16.72 37.74 10.95
C GLY A 25 17.27 37.67 9.52
N ALA A 26 17.54 36.45 9.03
CA ALA A 26 18.11 36.23 7.70
C ALA A 26 17.33 36.95 6.57
N LYS A 27 16.00 36.97 6.62
CA LYS A 27 15.16 37.65 5.62
C LYS A 27 15.17 39.18 5.77
N GLU A 28 15.14 39.68 7.00
CA GLU A 28 15.18 41.12 7.30
C GLU A 28 16.48 41.75 6.76
N ALA A 29 17.60 41.02 6.90
CA ALA A 29 18.90 41.47 6.48
C ALA A 29 19.01 41.76 4.98
N ASN A 30 18.22 41.11 4.12
CA ASN A 30 18.29 41.35 2.67
C ASN A 30 18.07 42.83 2.32
N LYS A 31 17.08 43.48 2.95
CA LYS A 31 16.80 44.90 2.73
C LYS A 31 17.95 45.78 3.22
N LEU A 32 18.46 45.49 4.42
CA LEU A 32 19.54 46.26 5.04
C LEU A 32 20.85 46.16 4.23
N VAL A 33 21.16 44.96 3.71
CA VAL A 33 22.32 44.73 2.85
C VAL A 33 22.19 45.52 1.55
N LEU A 34 21.01 45.51 0.92
CA LEU A 34 20.76 46.31 -0.29
C LEU A 34 20.95 47.81 -0.05
N GLU A 35 20.43 48.34 1.06
CA GLU A 35 20.65 49.74 1.46
C GLU A 35 22.14 50.05 1.62
N LYS A 36 22.91 49.17 2.27
CA LYS A 36 24.36 49.35 2.44
C LYS A 36 25.13 49.30 1.13
N LEU A 37 24.73 48.46 0.18
CA LEU A 37 25.34 48.38 -1.15
C LEU A 37 25.04 49.63 -1.99
N LYS A 38 23.83 50.21 -1.85
CA LYS A 38 23.47 51.51 -2.44
C LYS A 38 24.32 52.64 -1.86
N GLU A 39 24.41 52.73 -0.53
CA GLU A 39 25.25 53.73 0.16
C GLU A 39 26.72 53.69 -0.28
N ARG A 40 27.24 52.48 -0.52
CA ARG A 40 28.63 52.28 -0.97
C ARG A 40 28.84 52.48 -2.48
N ASN A 41 27.77 52.78 -3.24
CA ASN A 41 27.79 52.93 -4.69
C ASN A 41 28.39 51.70 -5.43
N VAL A 42 28.13 50.50 -4.92
CA VAL A 42 28.57 49.22 -5.51
C VAL A 42 27.40 48.36 -6.03
N LEU A 43 26.16 48.82 -5.84
CA LEU A 43 24.98 48.14 -6.39
C LEU A 43 24.85 48.43 -7.88
N PHE A 44 25.09 47.43 -8.72
CA PHE A 44 24.93 47.56 -10.18
C PHE A 44 23.46 47.49 -10.64
N LYS A 45 22.69 46.51 -10.13
CA LYS A 45 21.30 46.28 -10.54
C LYS A 45 20.50 45.59 -9.44
N GLU A 46 19.25 46.00 -9.27
CA GLU A 46 18.25 45.38 -8.42
C GLU A 46 17.06 44.95 -9.30
N THR A 47 16.60 43.70 -9.17
CA THR A 47 15.45 43.17 -9.91
C THR A 47 14.71 42.14 -9.07
N THR A 48 13.41 41.95 -9.33
CA THR A 48 12.62 40.88 -8.71
C THR A 48 12.69 39.62 -9.56
N LEU A 49 12.84 38.46 -8.92
CA LEU A 49 12.88 37.14 -9.57
C LEU A 49 11.81 36.23 -8.97
N THR A 50 11.09 35.51 -9.83
CA THR A 50 10.17 34.44 -9.41
C THR A 50 10.85 33.09 -9.62
N HIS A 51 10.91 32.27 -8.58
CA HIS A 51 11.50 30.94 -8.62
C HIS A 51 10.89 30.03 -7.54
N SER A 52 11.12 28.73 -7.66
CA SER A 52 10.76 27.76 -6.62
C SER A 52 11.70 27.90 -5.42
N TYR A 53 11.15 28.03 -4.21
CA TYR A 53 11.92 28.14 -2.97
C TYR A 53 11.51 27.04 -1.97
N PRO A 54 12.48 26.43 -1.25
CA PRO A 54 12.16 25.38 -0.29
C PRO A 54 11.39 25.94 0.92
N CYS A 55 10.28 25.30 1.26
CA CYS A 55 9.48 25.63 2.45
C CYS A 55 9.31 24.39 3.34
N CYS A 56 9.11 24.61 4.63
CA CYS A 56 8.84 23.55 5.58
C CYS A 56 7.49 22.90 5.25
N TRP A 57 7.49 21.62 4.90
CA TRP A 57 6.27 20.85 4.56
C TRP A 57 5.19 20.78 5.66
N ARG A 58 5.50 21.23 6.88
CA ARG A 58 4.59 21.22 8.03
C ARG A 58 4.03 22.60 8.39
N CYS A 59 4.77 23.68 8.15
CA CYS A 59 4.38 25.01 8.58
C CYS A 59 4.53 26.09 7.50
N ASP A 60 4.91 25.70 6.28
CA ASP A 60 5.07 26.54 5.09
C ASP A 60 6.08 27.70 5.20
N GLU A 61 6.82 27.78 6.31
CA GLU A 61 7.92 28.73 6.48
C GLU A 61 9.06 28.44 5.50
N GLU A 62 9.58 29.50 4.87
CA GLU A 62 10.71 29.40 3.95
C GLU A 62 11.97 28.91 4.69
N LEU A 63 12.65 27.93 4.10
CA LEU A 63 13.84 27.32 4.69
C LEU A 63 15.10 28.07 4.30
N ILE A 64 16.00 28.25 5.26
CA ILE A 64 17.36 28.74 5.04
C ILE A 64 18.36 27.61 5.25
N TYR A 65 19.47 27.66 4.52
CA TYR A 65 20.59 26.74 4.73
C TYR A 65 21.55 27.32 5.75
N ARG A 66 21.83 26.54 6.79
CA ARG A 66 22.83 26.85 7.83
C ARG A 66 23.69 25.61 8.04
N THR A 67 24.98 25.80 8.27
CA THR A 67 25.86 24.70 8.67
C THR A 67 25.63 24.41 10.15
N GLY A 68 25.33 23.16 10.48
CA GLY A 68 25.15 22.68 11.84
C GLY A 68 25.99 21.43 12.12
N GLU A 69 26.25 21.18 13.39
CA GLU A 69 26.77 19.89 13.85
C GLU A 69 25.61 18.90 13.93
N GLU A 70 25.71 17.81 13.16
CA GLU A 70 24.66 16.80 13.04
C GLU A 70 25.29 15.40 12.93
N TRP A 71 24.51 14.37 13.23
CA TRP A 71 24.91 12.97 13.16
C TRP A 71 24.44 12.33 11.85
N PHE A 72 25.36 11.63 11.20
CA PHE A 72 25.12 10.97 9.92
C PHE A 72 25.48 9.49 10.00
N ILE A 73 24.73 8.66 9.29
CA ILE A 73 25.16 7.31 8.93
C ILE A 73 25.75 7.37 7.51
N SER A 74 26.99 6.91 7.36
CA SER A 74 27.61 6.85 6.05
C SER A 74 26.90 5.82 5.17
N SER A 75 26.57 6.23 3.95
CA SER A 75 25.92 5.34 2.98
C SER A 75 26.92 4.64 2.05
N ASP A 76 28.18 5.06 2.03
CA ASP A 76 29.16 4.61 1.04
C ASP A 76 29.44 3.11 1.13
N GLU A 77 29.64 2.60 2.35
CA GLU A 77 29.98 1.19 2.58
C GLU A 77 28.81 0.24 2.29
N ILE A 78 27.59 0.66 2.61
CA ILE A 78 26.39 -0.20 2.53
C ILE A 78 25.71 -0.13 1.17
N LYS A 79 25.85 0.97 0.44
CA LYS A 79 25.18 1.22 -0.85
C LYS A 79 25.35 0.08 -1.87
N PRO A 80 26.54 -0.50 -2.10
CA PRO A 80 26.67 -1.64 -3.02
C PRO A 80 25.80 -2.83 -2.61
N LYS A 81 25.72 -3.13 -1.31
CA LYS A 81 24.92 -4.21 -0.79
C LYS A 81 23.42 -3.92 -0.86
N LEU A 82 23.00 -2.67 -0.65
CA LEU A 82 21.60 -2.27 -0.84
C LEU A 82 21.13 -2.52 -2.27
N ILE A 83 21.97 -2.17 -3.25
CA ILE A 83 21.68 -2.38 -4.68
C ILE A 83 21.62 -3.89 -5.01
N GLU A 84 22.58 -4.68 -4.52
CA GLU A 84 22.56 -6.14 -4.73
C GLU A 84 21.31 -6.80 -4.14
N GLU A 85 20.90 -6.43 -2.92
CA GLU A 85 19.77 -7.03 -2.24
C GLU A 85 18.42 -6.61 -2.84
N ILE A 86 18.28 -5.35 -3.25
CA ILE A 86 17.01 -4.85 -3.82
C ILE A 86 16.74 -5.42 -5.21
N GLU A 87 17.77 -5.85 -5.94
CA GLU A 87 17.61 -6.55 -7.21
C GLU A 87 16.91 -7.92 -7.06
N LYS A 88 16.97 -8.53 -5.87
CA LYS A 88 16.31 -9.82 -5.57
C LYS A 88 14.81 -9.67 -5.31
N VAL A 89 14.33 -8.44 -5.09
CA VAL A 89 12.95 -8.15 -4.73
C VAL A 89 12.07 -7.97 -5.97
N ILE A 90 10.86 -8.53 -5.92
CA ILE A 90 9.82 -8.34 -6.94
C ILE A 90 9.08 -7.03 -6.65
N PHE A 91 8.93 -6.18 -7.66
CA PHE A 91 8.16 -4.94 -7.55
C PHE A 91 7.04 -4.93 -8.57
N TYR A 92 5.87 -4.48 -8.15
CA TYR A 92 4.80 -4.08 -9.03
C TYR A 92 4.30 -2.68 -8.66
N PRO A 93 4.23 -1.73 -9.60
CA PRO A 93 4.73 -1.80 -10.97
C PRO A 93 6.26 -1.92 -11.05
N GLU A 94 6.75 -2.45 -12.17
CA GLU A 94 8.20 -2.66 -12.37
C GLU A 94 9.02 -1.36 -12.35
N TRP A 95 8.42 -0.24 -12.79
CA TRP A 95 9.12 1.04 -12.80
C TRP A 95 9.47 1.54 -11.39
N THR A 96 8.71 1.14 -10.36
CA THR A 96 9.01 1.51 -8.96
C THR A 96 10.37 0.95 -8.52
N LYS A 97 10.76 -0.24 -9.00
CA LYS A 97 12.11 -0.81 -8.78
C LYS A 97 13.19 0.06 -9.40
N LYS A 98 12.94 0.59 -10.61
CA LYS A 98 13.87 1.50 -11.29
C LYS A 98 14.04 2.78 -10.48
N SER A 99 12.96 3.35 -9.94
CA SER A 99 13.01 4.51 -9.04
C SER A 99 13.80 4.22 -7.76
N MET A 100 13.64 3.03 -7.19
CA MET A 100 14.40 2.60 -6.01
C MET A 100 15.90 2.45 -6.31
N LEU A 101 16.26 1.82 -7.43
CA LEU A 101 17.65 1.70 -7.85
C LEU A 101 18.29 3.07 -8.14
N ASP A 102 17.54 3.98 -8.76
CA ASP A 102 18.00 5.35 -9.01
C ASP A 102 18.24 6.11 -7.70
N TRP A 103 17.34 5.99 -6.73
CA TRP A 103 17.51 6.55 -5.39
C TRP A 103 18.78 6.03 -4.70
N LEU A 104 19.00 4.70 -4.72
CA LEU A 104 20.17 4.08 -4.10
C LEU A 104 21.49 4.44 -4.80
N ARG A 105 21.49 4.61 -6.13
CA ARG A 105 22.69 5.03 -6.87
C ARG A 105 23.12 6.45 -6.50
N ASN A 106 22.16 7.32 -6.20
CA ASN A 106 22.40 8.72 -5.82
C ASN A 106 22.37 8.94 -4.31
N LEU A 107 22.43 7.86 -3.52
CA LEU A 107 22.32 7.91 -2.07
C LEU A 107 23.43 8.78 -1.45
N LYS A 108 23.03 9.62 -0.50
CA LYS A 108 23.89 10.47 0.32
C LYS A 108 23.91 9.92 1.75
N ASP A 109 24.86 10.38 2.56
CA ASP A 109 24.86 10.10 3.99
C ASP A 109 23.54 10.51 4.64
N TRP A 110 22.99 9.62 5.45
CA TRP A 110 21.70 9.81 6.06
C TRP A 110 21.87 10.61 7.35
N ASN A 111 21.40 11.86 7.35
CA ASN A 111 21.31 12.67 8.56
C ASN A 111 20.23 12.10 9.50
N ILE A 112 20.67 11.57 10.64
CA ILE A 112 19.81 10.89 11.61
C ILE A 112 19.48 11.71 12.84
N SER A 113 20.16 12.82 13.12
CA SER A 113 19.85 13.63 14.29
C SER A 113 18.70 14.59 14.04
N ARG A 114 17.87 14.77 15.06
CA ARG A 114 16.77 15.74 15.08
C ARG A 114 16.82 16.48 16.41
N LYS A 115 16.88 17.81 16.33
CA LYS A 115 16.75 18.71 17.50
C LYS A 115 15.28 18.84 17.90
N ARG A 116 14.72 17.75 18.44
CA ARG A 116 13.32 17.62 18.87
C ARG A 116 13.24 16.99 20.26
N TYR A 117 12.08 17.15 20.89
CA TYR A 117 11.81 16.64 22.24
C TYR A 117 11.26 15.21 22.24
N TYR A 118 10.51 14.84 21.20
CA TYR A 118 9.84 13.54 21.09
C TYR A 118 10.40 12.73 19.91
N GLY A 119 10.80 11.50 20.19
CA GLY A 119 11.43 10.57 19.26
C GLY A 119 12.41 9.66 20.00
N LEU A 120 12.98 8.68 19.28
CA LEU A 120 14.03 7.81 19.80
C LEU A 120 15.26 8.63 20.22
N PRO A 121 15.65 8.69 21.51
CA PRO A 121 16.86 9.40 21.89
C PRO A 121 18.09 8.69 21.33
N LEU A 122 18.96 9.41 20.61
CA LEU A 122 20.19 8.81 20.10
C LEU A 122 21.07 8.39 21.30
N PRO A 123 21.52 7.12 21.36
CA PRO A 123 22.17 6.57 22.54
C PRO A 123 23.67 6.92 22.59
N PHE A 124 24.02 8.17 22.28
CA PHE A 124 25.39 8.65 22.12
C PHE A 124 25.77 9.51 23.31
N TRP A 125 26.82 9.11 24.03
CA TRP A 125 27.43 9.90 25.09
C TRP A 125 28.75 10.49 24.61
N VAL A 126 28.92 11.79 24.78
CA VAL A 126 30.11 12.52 24.36
C VAL A 126 30.82 13.13 25.57
N CYS A 127 32.14 12.99 25.62
CA CYS A 127 33.00 13.64 26.59
C CYS A 127 33.61 14.91 25.98
N GLY A 128 33.85 15.94 26.81
CA GLY A 128 34.58 17.14 26.36
C GLY A 128 36.01 16.89 25.85
N CYS A 129 36.58 15.70 26.07
CA CYS A 129 37.86 15.29 25.45
C CYS A 129 37.71 14.66 24.05
N GLY A 130 36.51 14.69 23.48
CA GLY A 130 36.18 14.14 22.15
C GLY A 130 35.87 12.64 22.12
N GLN A 131 35.81 11.96 23.26
CA GLN A 131 35.45 10.53 23.29
C GLN A 131 33.93 10.36 23.10
N LEU A 132 33.55 9.45 22.21
CA LEU A 132 32.16 9.01 21.99
C LEU A 132 31.97 7.58 22.55
N GLU A 133 30.87 7.34 23.25
CA GLU A 133 30.37 6.01 23.57
C GLU A 133 28.92 5.84 23.11
N VAL A 134 28.64 4.77 22.36
CA VAL A 134 27.29 4.41 21.88
C VAL A 134 26.75 3.25 22.71
N MET A 135 25.60 3.42 23.34
CA MET A 135 25.00 2.39 24.21
C MET A 135 24.12 1.44 23.41
N GLY A 136 24.43 0.14 23.45
CA GLY A 136 23.70 -0.88 22.69
C GLY A 136 22.53 -1.51 23.45
N SER A 137 22.42 -1.33 24.77
CA SER A 137 21.31 -1.88 25.56
C SER A 137 21.08 -1.18 26.89
N LYS A 138 19.88 -1.32 27.46
CA LYS A 138 19.56 -0.88 28.82
C LYS A 138 20.47 -1.52 29.88
N LYS A 139 20.87 -2.77 29.68
CA LYS A 139 21.78 -3.50 30.59
C LYS A 139 23.19 -2.92 30.55
N GLU A 140 23.69 -2.57 29.36
CA GLU A 140 24.97 -1.88 29.22
C GLU A 140 24.93 -0.50 29.88
N LEU A 141 23.88 0.28 29.60
CA LEU A 141 23.68 1.60 30.19
C LEU A 141 23.71 1.53 31.73
N LYS A 142 23.01 0.55 32.33
CA LYS A 142 23.01 0.33 33.80
C LYS A 142 24.40 0.10 34.35
N LYS A 143 25.25 -0.67 33.66
CA LYS A 143 26.60 -1.01 34.12
C LYS A 143 27.55 0.17 34.05
N LYS A 144 27.39 1.05 33.06
CA LYS A 144 28.31 2.18 32.82
C LYS A 144 27.89 3.48 33.48
N ALA A 145 26.60 3.63 33.80
CA ALA A 145 26.08 4.83 34.43
C ALA A 145 26.69 5.05 35.81
N VAL A 146 27.18 6.27 36.06
CA VAL A 146 27.65 6.71 37.38
C VAL A 146 26.62 7.57 38.10
N LYS A 147 25.68 8.19 37.37
CA LYS A 147 24.57 8.99 37.91
C LYS A 147 23.31 8.84 37.05
N GLY A 148 22.15 9.19 37.62
CA GLY A 148 20.88 9.34 36.90
C GLY A 148 20.13 8.05 36.56
N PHE A 149 20.80 6.90 36.43
CA PHE A 149 20.15 5.66 36.01
C PHE A 149 18.97 5.23 36.90
N ASN A 150 19.10 5.38 38.22
CA ASN A 150 18.03 5.02 39.17
C ASN A 150 16.83 5.97 39.11
N GLN A 151 16.95 7.13 38.46
CA GLN A 151 15.88 8.12 38.28
C GLN A 151 15.18 7.99 36.91
N LEU A 152 15.61 7.04 36.07
CA LEU A 152 14.98 6.75 34.78
C LEU A 152 13.57 6.21 34.99
N LYS A 153 12.55 6.98 34.55
CA LYS A 153 11.19 6.46 34.38
C LYS A 153 11.06 5.67 33.07
N GLU A 154 11.58 6.26 32.01
CA GLU A 154 11.59 5.70 30.66
C GLU A 154 12.94 5.96 29.98
N LEU A 155 13.18 5.29 28.84
CA LEU A 155 14.34 5.55 27.99
C LEU A 155 14.13 6.72 27.02
N HIS A 156 13.19 7.62 27.34
CA HIS A 156 12.88 8.81 26.56
C HIS A 156 13.43 10.08 27.21
N ARG A 157 13.50 11.17 26.43
CA ARG A 157 13.67 12.51 26.99
C ARG A 157 12.45 12.86 27.87
N PRO A 158 12.63 13.60 28.98
CA PRO A 158 13.89 14.16 29.47
C PRO A 158 14.70 13.21 30.36
N TRP A 159 14.13 12.06 30.77
CA TRP A 159 14.74 11.20 31.80
C TRP A 159 16.11 10.65 31.40
N ILE A 160 16.26 10.23 30.14
CA ILE A 160 17.52 9.65 29.66
C ILE A 160 18.67 10.66 29.61
N ASP A 161 18.36 11.95 29.50
CA ASP A 161 19.35 13.03 29.42
C ASP A 161 20.10 13.21 30.75
N ASN A 162 19.49 12.77 31.87
CA ASN A 162 20.09 12.85 33.20
C ASN A 162 21.09 11.71 33.50
N VAL A 163 21.21 10.72 32.60
CA VAL A 163 22.14 9.60 32.80
C VAL A 163 23.54 10.02 32.40
N VAL A 164 24.47 9.93 33.35
CA VAL A 164 25.88 10.32 33.17
C VAL A 164 26.76 9.08 33.18
N LEU A 165 27.69 8.99 32.23
CA LEU A 165 28.71 7.95 32.18
C LEU A 165 30.08 8.51 32.62
N LYS A 166 31.02 7.62 32.91
CA LYS A 166 32.43 7.98 33.17
C LYS A 166 33.29 7.67 31.95
N CYS A 167 33.98 8.67 31.43
CA CYS A 167 34.86 8.53 30.28
C CYS A 167 36.05 7.64 30.60
N LYS A 168 36.22 6.54 29.85
CA LYS A 168 37.37 5.64 30.01
C LYS A 168 38.72 6.29 29.67
N LYS A 169 38.72 7.31 28.80
CA LYS A 169 39.95 7.97 28.33
C LYS A 169 40.50 8.98 29.32
N CYS A 170 39.64 9.86 29.87
CA CYS A 170 40.09 10.96 30.74
C CYS A 170 39.47 10.96 32.14
N GLY A 171 38.62 9.97 32.46
CA GLY A 171 37.98 9.84 33.77
C GLY A 171 36.85 10.84 34.07
N LYS A 172 36.66 11.86 33.22
CA LYS A 172 35.61 12.89 33.38
C LYS A 172 34.22 12.35 33.03
N GLU A 173 33.19 13.10 33.41
CA GLU A 173 31.81 12.80 33.07
C GLU A 173 31.55 12.89 31.55
N MET A 174 30.67 12.02 31.06
CA MET A 174 30.11 12.06 29.71
C MET A 174 28.61 12.27 29.80
N LYS A 175 28.08 13.16 28.96
CA LYS A 175 26.63 13.40 28.85
C LYS A 175 26.12 12.85 27.53
N ARG A 176 24.84 12.46 27.51
CA ARG A 176 24.16 12.13 26.27
C ARG A 176 24.10 13.40 25.42
N ILE A 177 24.21 13.27 24.10
CA ILE A 177 23.75 14.33 23.20
C ILE A 177 22.25 14.55 23.39
N GLU A 178 21.68 15.70 23.05
CA GLU A 178 20.25 15.94 23.30
C GLU A 178 19.34 15.47 22.16
N GLU A 179 19.91 15.26 20.99
CA GLU A 179 19.20 14.95 19.76
C GLU A 179 18.44 13.61 19.86
N THR A 180 17.27 13.58 19.23
CA THR A 180 16.53 12.36 18.91
C THR A 180 16.92 11.89 17.51
N GLY A 181 16.57 10.65 17.20
CA GLY A 181 16.71 10.06 15.88
C GLY A 181 15.66 10.59 14.91
N ASP A 182 15.97 10.49 13.63
CA ASP A 182 15.02 10.58 12.54
C ASP A 182 13.93 9.51 12.69
N CYS A 183 12.65 9.87 12.46
CA CYS A 183 11.55 8.92 12.65
C CYS A 183 11.63 7.72 11.70
N TRP A 184 12.36 7.86 10.59
CA TRP A 184 12.65 6.75 9.67
C TRP A 184 13.59 5.69 10.28
N LEU A 185 14.36 6.02 11.32
CA LEU A 185 15.07 4.99 12.10
C LEU A 185 14.10 4.06 12.82
N ASP A 186 13.06 4.63 13.45
CA ASP A 186 12.01 3.87 14.14
C ASP A 186 11.22 3.00 13.17
N ALA A 187 10.82 3.59 12.04
CA ALA A 187 10.07 2.88 11.01
C ALA A 187 10.92 1.78 10.33
N GLY A 188 12.23 2.00 10.19
CA GLY A 188 13.17 1.05 9.59
C GLY A 188 13.39 -0.21 10.41
N VAL A 189 13.24 -0.14 11.74
CA VAL A 189 13.42 -1.29 12.64
C VAL A 189 12.13 -2.10 12.86
N VAL A 190 11.02 -1.81 12.17
CA VAL A 190 9.71 -2.46 12.44
C VAL A 190 9.75 -3.99 12.36
N PHE A 191 10.52 -4.56 11.42
CA PHE A 191 10.70 -6.01 11.29
C PHE A 191 11.54 -6.64 12.42
N PHE A 192 12.20 -5.82 13.23
CA PHE A 192 13.02 -6.23 14.36
C PHE A 192 12.27 -5.99 15.68
N SER A 193 11.62 -4.84 15.82
CA SER A 193 10.94 -4.41 17.05
C SER A 193 9.62 -5.14 17.31
N THR A 194 8.94 -5.64 16.27
CA THR A 194 7.62 -6.29 16.41
C THR A 194 7.67 -7.83 16.44
N LEU A 195 8.84 -8.42 16.16
CA LEU A 195 9.00 -9.87 15.95
C LEU A 195 10.00 -10.53 16.93
N ASN A 196 10.16 -9.95 18.13
CA ASN A 196 11.00 -10.47 19.21
C ASN A 196 12.44 -10.77 18.76
N TYR A 197 13.03 -9.91 17.93
CA TYR A 197 14.32 -10.16 17.30
C TYR A 197 15.44 -10.51 18.30
N PHE A 198 15.52 -9.77 19.42
CA PHE A 198 16.54 -9.99 20.44
C PHE A 198 16.25 -11.20 21.35
N ASP A 199 14.98 -11.57 21.53
CA ASP A 199 14.58 -12.60 22.50
C ASP A 199 14.35 -13.98 21.86
N ASN A 200 13.87 -14.02 20.60
CA ASN A 200 13.50 -15.25 19.91
C ASN A 200 13.81 -15.18 18.41
N LYS A 201 15.09 -15.39 18.08
CA LYS A 201 15.58 -15.41 16.69
C LYS A 201 14.90 -16.49 15.82
N ARG A 202 14.48 -17.63 16.41
CA ARG A 202 13.76 -18.69 15.67
C ARG A 202 12.37 -18.23 15.24
N TYR A 203 11.64 -17.55 16.12
CA TYR A 203 10.35 -16.95 15.79
C TYR A 203 10.50 -15.88 14.71
N TRP A 204 11.49 -15.00 14.86
CA TRP A 204 11.80 -13.99 13.85
C TRP A 204 12.08 -14.60 12.47
N ASN A 205 12.93 -15.64 12.41
CA ASN A 205 13.25 -16.35 11.16
C ASN A 205 12.04 -17.01 10.47
N LYS A 206 10.94 -17.27 11.20
CA LYS A 206 9.70 -17.80 10.60
C LYS A 206 8.99 -16.75 9.75
N TRP A 207 9.05 -15.49 10.16
CA TRP A 207 8.29 -14.39 9.57
C TRP A 207 9.14 -13.45 8.71
N PHE A 208 10.47 -13.57 8.81
CA PHE A 208 11.41 -12.71 8.08
C PHE A 208 12.16 -13.48 6.98
N PRO A 209 12.30 -12.92 5.77
CA PRO A 209 11.75 -11.64 5.32
C PRO A 209 10.25 -11.72 5.04
N ALA A 210 9.56 -10.59 5.10
CA ALA A 210 8.15 -10.49 4.78
C ALA A 210 7.89 -10.89 3.32
N ASP A 211 6.86 -11.70 3.07
CA ASP A 211 6.54 -12.14 1.70
C ASP A 211 6.06 -10.99 0.81
N PHE A 212 5.30 -10.05 1.39
CA PHE A 212 4.64 -8.97 0.66
C PHE A 212 4.49 -7.73 1.54
N ILE A 213 4.75 -6.55 0.97
CA ILE A 213 4.38 -5.25 1.53
C ILE A 213 3.70 -4.39 0.46
N THR A 214 2.86 -3.44 0.90
CA THR A 214 2.22 -2.49 -0.01
C THR A 214 2.07 -1.12 0.63
N GLU A 215 2.50 -0.09 -0.08
CA GLU A 215 2.36 1.33 0.30
C GLU A 215 2.45 2.21 -0.96
N MET A 216 2.32 3.53 -0.81
CA MET A 216 2.42 4.47 -1.92
C MET A 216 3.83 4.51 -2.57
N HIS A 217 3.92 4.83 -3.86
CA HIS A 217 5.19 4.94 -4.61
C HIS A 217 6.26 5.82 -3.94
N GLU A 218 5.87 6.86 -3.21
CA GLU A 218 6.81 7.74 -2.49
C GLU A 218 7.63 7.02 -1.42
N GLN A 219 7.14 5.86 -0.93
CA GLN A 219 7.85 5.08 0.08
C GLN A 219 9.19 4.53 -0.40
N VAL A 220 9.48 4.58 -1.70
CA VAL A 220 10.81 4.35 -2.28
C VAL A 220 11.91 5.17 -1.59
N ARG A 221 11.61 6.41 -1.20
CA ARG A 221 12.58 7.30 -0.53
C ARG A 221 12.42 7.35 0.98
N LEU A 222 11.42 6.65 1.49
CA LEU A 222 10.95 6.73 2.87
C LEU A 222 10.97 5.31 3.48
N TRP A 223 9.82 4.70 3.74
CA TRP A 223 9.74 3.47 4.51
C TRP A 223 10.39 2.24 3.84
N PHE A 224 10.24 2.07 2.51
CA PHE A 224 10.88 0.97 1.79
C PHE A 224 12.41 1.08 1.90
N TYR A 225 12.94 2.29 1.71
CA TYR A 225 14.36 2.56 1.89
C TYR A 225 14.82 2.37 3.34
N ALA A 226 14.12 2.93 4.32
CA ALA A 226 14.51 2.86 5.71
C ALA A 226 14.58 1.41 6.22
N THR A 227 13.57 0.60 5.90
CA THR A 227 13.55 -0.82 6.27
C THR A 227 14.63 -1.62 5.54
N LEU A 228 14.83 -1.39 4.24
CA LEU A 228 15.93 -2.01 3.48
C LEU A 228 17.29 -1.67 4.10
N PHE A 229 17.53 -0.39 4.37
CA PHE A 229 18.79 0.10 4.92
C PHE A 229 19.11 -0.58 6.25
N VAL A 230 18.18 -0.52 7.20
CA VAL A 230 18.34 -1.14 8.52
C VAL A 230 18.53 -2.65 8.40
N SER A 231 17.73 -3.30 7.55
CA SER A 231 17.80 -4.75 7.37
C SER A 231 19.13 -5.22 6.79
N VAL A 232 19.64 -4.52 5.77
CA VAL A 232 20.93 -4.84 5.18
C VAL A 232 22.07 -4.51 6.16
N ALA A 233 21.94 -3.44 6.94
CA ALA A 233 22.95 -3.09 7.95
C ALA A 233 23.07 -4.15 9.06
N ILE A 234 21.95 -4.73 9.49
CA ILE A 234 21.91 -5.68 10.61
C ILE A 234 22.08 -7.13 10.14
N GLU A 235 21.39 -7.52 9.06
CA GLU A 235 21.26 -8.93 8.61
C GLU A 235 21.84 -9.18 7.21
N GLY A 236 22.32 -8.15 6.51
CA GLY A 236 22.95 -8.30 5.20
C GLY A 236 21.98 -8.72 4.08
N ARG A 237 20.66 -8.64 4.28
CA ARG A 237 19.64 -9.06 3.32
C ARG A 237 18.40 -8.17 3.31
N THR A 238 17.66 -8.20 2.20
CA THR A 238 16.38 -7.47 2.07
C THR A 238 15.33 -7.92 3.11
N PRO A 239 14.49 -6.99 3.63
CA PRO A 239 13.45 -7.33 4.61
C PRO A 239 12.13 -7.81 4.01
N TYR A 240 11.97 -7.69 2.69
CA TYR A 240 10.76 -8.09 1.98
C TYR A 240 11.10 -8.79 0.66
N LYS A 241 10.27 -9.77 0.26
CA LYS A 241 10.41 -10.51 -1.00
C LYS A 241 9.70 -9.81 -2.15
N SER A 242 8.58 -9.15 -1.86
CA SER A 242 7.80 -8.44 -2.87
C SER A 242 7.17 -7.14 -2.37
N VAL A 243 7.00 -6.18 -3.28
CA VAL A 243 6.43 -4.85 -3.05
C VAL A 243 5.36 -4.57 -4.10
N LEU A 244 4.14 -4.26 -3.68
CA LEU A 244 3.16 -3.58 -4.53
C LEU A 244 3.07 -2.12 -4.12
N ALA A 245 3.58 -1.24 -4.97
CA ALA A 245 3.50 0.19 -4.75
C ALA A 245 2.26 0.76 -5.46
N HIS A 246 1.50 1.62 -4.79
CA HIS A 246 0.27 2.19 -5.36
C HIS A 246 0.34 3.72 -5.53
N GLY A 247 -0.50 4.24 -6.43
CA GLY A 247 -0.65 5.67 -6.68
C GLY A 247 -1.37 6.38 -5.55
N MET A 248 -1.27 7.71 -5.57
CA MET A 248 -2.00 8.56 -4.63
C MET A 248 -3.51 8.54 -4.93
N VAL A 249 -4.31 8.68 -3.88
CA VAL A 249 -5.75 8.85 -3.98
C VAL A 249 -6.05 10.31 -4.31
N LEU A 250 -6.81 10.54 -5.37
CA LEU A 250 -7.25 11.86 -5.82
C LEU A 250 -8.77 11.91 -5.85
N ASP A 251 -9.36 13.10 -5.91
CA ASP A 251 -10.80 13.22 -6.14
C ASP A 251 -11.23 12.72 -7.52
N GLU A 252 -12.54 12.64 -7.77
CA GLU A 252 -13.10 12.19 -9.05
C GLU A 252 -12.64 13.00 -10.27
N LYS A 253 -12.04 14.18 -10.05
CA LYS A 253 -11.51 15.09 -11.08
C LYS A 253 -9.99 15.09 -11.12
N PHE A 254 -9.34 14.11 -10.48
CA PHE A 254 -7.88 13.99 -10.39
C PHE A 254 -7.19 15.19 -9.71
N LYS A 255 -7.85 15.81 -8.73
CA LYS A 255 -7.23 16.83 -7.87
C LYS A 255 -6.87 16.25 -6.52
N GLU A 256 -5.81 16.78 -5.92
CA GLU A 256 -5.44 16.44 -4.54
C GLU A 256 -6.56 16.83 -3.59
N MET A 257 -6.77 15.99 -2.57
CA MET A 257 -7.80 16.21 -1.57
C MET A 257 -7.25 17.07 -0.43
N HIS A 258 -7.72 18.31 -0.33
CA HIS A 258 -7.32 19.25 0.71
C HIS A 258 -8.53 19.81 1.48
N LYS A 259 -8.36 20.02 2.79
CA LYS A 259 -9.43 20.62 3.62
C LYS A 259 -9.85 21.99 3.09
N SER A 260 -8.90 22.78 2.62
CA SER A 260 -9.11 24.14 2.09
C SER A 260 -9.94 24.16 0.80
N THR A 261 -9.81 23.13 -0.05
CA THR A 261 -10.58 22.99 -1.29
C THR A 261 -11.95 22.34 -1.09
N GLY A 262 -12.22 21.79 0.11
CA GLY A 262 -13.50 21.18 0.46
C GLY A 262 -13.82 19.87 -0.28
N ASN A 263 -12.84 19.28 -0.97
CA ASN A 263 -12.99 18.04 -1.75
C ASN A 263 -12.50 16.79 -1.00
N VAL A 264 -12.18 16.90 0.30
CA VAL A 264 -11.80 15.76 1.14
C VAL A 264 -13.02 14.90 1.40
N ILE A 265 -12.86 13.59 1.19
CA ILE A 265 -13.82 12.60 1.64
C ILE A 265 -13.24 11.88 2.85
N TRP A 266 -13.90 12.01 4.00
CA TRP A 266 -13.46 11.37 5.23
C TRP A 266 -13.74 9.87 5.21
N ALA A 267 -12.86 9.08 5.84
CA ALA A 267 -12.96 7.62 5.82
C ALA A 267 -14.29 7.11 6.39
N GLU A 268 -14.76 7.68 7.50
CA GLU A 268 -16.03 7.32 8.13
C GLU A 268 -17.22 7.61 7.20
N GLU A 269 -17.23 8.79 6.58
CA GLU A 269 -18.27 9.18 5.62
C GLU A 269 -18.25 8.28 4.37
N ALA A 270 -17.07 7.93 3.88
CA ALA A 270 -16.92 7.00 2.76
C ALA A 270 -17.43 5.60 3.11
N LEU A 271 -17.10 5.09 4.30
CA LEU A 271 -17.58 3.79 4.78
C LEU A 271 -19.11 3.75 4.85
N GLU A 272 -19.73 4.78 5.43
CA GLU A 272 -21.18 4.86 5.57
C GLU A 272 -21.89 4.99 4.21
N LYS A 273 -21.42 5.89 3.34
CA LYS A 273 -22.10 6.18 2.07
C LYS A 273 -21.79 5.17 0.97
N MET A 274 -20.56 4.67 0.89
CA MET A 274 -20.11 3.76 -0.18
C MET A 274 -20.17 2.29 0.24
N GLY A 275 -19.83 1.97 1.50
CA GLY A 275 -19.66 0.61 1.98
C GLY A 275 -18.25 0.05 1.71
N ALA A 276 -17.77 -0.80 2.61
CA ALA A 276 -16.39 -1.31 2.57
C ALA A 276 -16.06 -2.07 1.28
N ASP A 277 -16.92 -2.97 0.82
CA ASP A 277 -16.66 -3.77 -0.39
C ASP A 277 -16.66 -2.96 -1.68
N VAL A 278 -17.45 -1.89 -1.75
CA VAL A 278 -17.42 -0.95 -2.88
C VAL A 278 -16.05 -0.28 -2.94
N MET A 279 -15.56 0.25 -1.82
CA MET A 279 -14.24 0.87 -1.77
C MET A 279 -13.14 -0.14 -2.07
N ARG A 280 -13.15 -1.33 -1.45
CA ARG A 280 -12.17 -2.39 -1.73
C ARG A 280 -12.14 -2.75 -3.21
N TRP A 281 -13.30 -2.91 -3.85
CA TRP A 281 -13.37 -3.19 -5.28
C TRP A 281 -12.79 -2.05 -6.13
N MET A 282 -13.06 -0.79 -5.77
CA MET A 282 -12.44 0.37 -6.44
C MET A 282 -10.90 0.32 -6.36
N TYR A 283 -10.33 0.08 -5.17
CA TYR A 283 -8.88 -0.01 -4.98
C TYR A 283 -8.28 -1.21 -5.72
N CYS A 284 -8.91 -2.39 -5.59
CA CYS A 284 -8.40 -3.59 -6.22
C CYS A 284 -8.47 -3.56 -7.74
N LYS A 285 -9.47 -2.89 -8.33
CA LYS A 285 -9.64 -2.75 -9.78
C LYS A 285 -8.78 -1.63 -10.38
N GLN A 286 -8.36 -0.67 -9.58
CA GLN A 286 -7.49 0.42 -10.03
C GLN A 286 -6.09 -0.12 -10.38
N ASN A 287 -5.52 0.35 -11.51
CA ASN A 287 -4.12 0.10 -11.79
C ASN A 287 -3.26 0.80 -10.71
N PRO A 288 -2.50 0.06 -9.88
CA PRO A 288 -1.75 0.66 -8.78
C PRO A 288 -0.61 1.57 -9.27
N GLY A 289 -0.18 1.44 -10.52
CA GLY A 289 0.79 2.36 -11.11
C GLY A 289 0.25 3.74 -11.47
N GLN A 290 -1.04 4.01 -11.25
CA GLN A 290 -1.70 5.26 -11.59
C GLN A 290 -2.42 5.84 -10.37
N PRO A 291 -2.61 7.17 -10.30
CA PRO A 291 -3.46 7.78 -9.29
C PRO A 291 -4.88 7.19 -9.30
N MET A 292 -5.48 7.04 -8.13
CA MET A 292 -6.81 6.48 -7.98
C MET A 292 -7.86 7.62 -7.90
N PRO A 293 -8.76 7.77 -8.88
CA PRO A 293 -9.90 8.67 -8.74
C PRO A 293 -10.90 8.08 -7.74
N PHE A 294 -11.13 8.79 -6.65
CA PHE A 294 -11.98 8.35 -5.56
C PHE A 294 -13.15 9.32 -5.33
N GLY A 295 -14.34 8.76 -5.20
CA GLY A 295 -15.54 9.51 -4.83
C GLY A 295 -16.84 8.73 -5.04
N TYR A 296 -17.95 9.40 -4.77
CA TYR A 296 -19.30 8.83 -4.77
C TYR A 296 -19.80 8.42 -6.16
N THR A 297 -19.41 9.10 -7.23
CA THR A 297 -19.81 8.77 -8.60
C THR A 297 -19.24 7.42 -9.05
N PRO A 298 -17.90 7.19 -9.02
CA PRO A 298 -17.36 5.87 -9.35
C PRO A 298 -17.81 4.79 -8.35
N ALA A 299 -18.03 5.13 -7.07
CA ALA A 299 -18.56 4.19 -6.08
C ALA A 299 -19.99 3.70 -6.42
N LYS A 300 -20.86 4.57 -6.95
CA LYS A 300 -22.20 4.18 -7.40
C LYS A 300 -22.14 3.15 -8.54
N GLU A 301 -21.21 3.31 -9.46
CA GLU A 301 -21.04 2.37 -10.57
C GLU A 301 -20.58 1.00 -10.05
N VAL A 302 -19.59 0.98 -9.15
CA VAL A 302 -19.13 -0.25 -8.50
C VAL A 302 -20.26 -0.92 -7.73
N ARG A 303 -21.07 -0.16 -6.97
CA ARG A 303 -22.25 -0.71 -6.29
C ARG A 303 -23.23 -1.35 -7.26
N ARG A 304 -23.49 -0.73 -8.41
CA ARG A 304 -24.37 -1.29 -9.46
C ARG A 304 -23.83 -2.62 -9.97
N ILE A 305 -22.52 -2.71 -10.19
CA ILE A 305 -21.85 -3.94 -10.63
C ILE A 305 -21.96 -5.05 -9.57
N LEU A 306 -21.65 -4.77 -8.30
CA LEU A 306 -21.77 -5.74 -7.22
C LEU A 306 -23.22 -6.18 -6.98
N ASN A 307 -24.21 -5.31 -7.19
CA ASN A 307 -25.62 -5.68 -7.14
C ASN A 307 -25.99 -6.70 -8.24
N ILE A 308 -25.34 -6.69 -9.40
CA ILE A 308 -25.57 -7.71 -10.44
C ILE A 308 -25.09 -9.08 -9.95
N LEU A 309 -23.92 -9.14 -9.32
CA LEU A 309 -23.44 -10.38 -8.67
C LEU A 309 -24.44 -10.87 -7.63
N PHE A 310 -24.85 -9.98 -6.72
CA PHE A 310 -25.80 -10.30 -5.65
C PHE A 310 -27.12 -10.86 -6.21
N ASN A 311 -27.70 -10.17 -7.20
CA ASN A 311 -28.94 -10.60 -7.85
C ASN A 311 -28.78 -11.92 -8.62
N THR A 312 -27.61 -12.16 -9.21
CA THR A 312 -27.32 -13.41 -9.93
C THR A 312 -27.32 -14.60 -8.97
N VAL A 313 -26.72 -14.45 -7.78
CA VAL A 313 -26.73 -15.49 -6.75
C VAL A 313 -28.11 -15.64 -6.12
N LYS A 314 -28.86 -14.55 -5.89
CA LYS A 314 -30.25 -14.63 -5.42
C LYS A 314 -31.18 -15.30 -6.43
N PHE A 315 -30.96 -15.08 -7.73
CA PHE A 315 -31.66 -15.80 -8.79
C PHE A 315 -31.38 -17.30 -8.70
N LEU A 316 -30.11 -17.71 -8.57
CA LEU A 316 -29.76 -19.12 -8.32
C LEU A 316 -30.47 -19.67 -7.07
N GLN A 317 -30.40 -18.95 -5.94
CA GLN A 317 -31.06 -19.35 -4.69
C GLN A 317 -32.55 -19.63 -4.89
N THR A 318 -33.26 -18.68 -5.52
CA THR A 318 -34.71 -18.77 -5.75
C THR A 318 -35.09 -20.01 -6.56
N TYR A 319 -34.38 -20.26 -7.67
CA TYR A 319 -34.68 -21.40 -8.53
C TYR A 319 -34.21 -22.73 -7.93
N ALA A 320 -33.14 -22.73 -7.14
CA ALA A 320 -32.69 -23.92 -6.42
C ALA A 320 -33.73 -24.34 -5.36
N GLU A 321 -34.22 -23.39 -4.56
CA GLU A 321 -35.24 -23.64 -3.54
C GLU A 321 -36.56 -24.09 -4.15
N ALA A 322 -37.00 -23.45 -5.25
CA ALA A 322 -38.24 -23.83 -5.93
C ALA A 322 -38.20 -25.20 -6.66
N ASN A 323 -37.03 -25.84 -6.75
CA ASN A 323 -36.86 -27.16 -7.37
C ASN A 323 -36.28 -28.20 -6.39
N ASP A 324 -36.37 -27.98 -5.08
CA ASP A 324 -35.85 -28.88 -4.03
C ASP A 324 -34.40 -29.32 -4.27
N PHE A 325 -33.57 -28.36 -4.73
CA PHE A 325 -32.22 -28.63 -5.21
C PHE A 325 -31.34 -29.29 -4.13
N LYS A 326 -30.60 -30.31 -4.56
CA LYS A 326 -29.48 -30.88 -3.80
C LYS A 326 -28.21 -30.81 -4.65
N PRO A 327 -27.05 -30.47 -4.06
CA PRO A 327 -25.78 -30.30 -4.76
C PRO A 327 -25.13 -31.65 -5.14
N THR A 328 -25.88 -32.52 -5.80
CA THR A 328 -25.40 -33.82 -6.26
C THR A 328 -24.88 -33.71 -7.69
N LYS A 329 -23.62 -34.06 -7.88
CA LYS A 329 -22.96 -34.01 -9.20
C LYS A 329 -23.72 -34.87 -10.23
N PRO A 330 -24.17 -34.30 -11.36
CA PRO A 330 -24.89 -35.03 -12.39
C PRO A 330 -23.95 -35.98 -13.15
N LYS A 331 -24.48 -37.11 -13.62
CA LYS A 331 -23.73 -38.08 -14.43
C LYS A 331 -23.38 -37.56 -15.83
N LYS A 332 -24.24 -36.70 -16.39
CA LYS A 332 -24.07 -36.09 -17.71
C LYS A 332 -24.31 -34.60 -17.60
N LEU A 333 -23.43 -33.82 -18.21
CA LEU A 333 -23.58 -32.38 -18.36
C LEU A 333 -24.11 -32.06 -19.74
N ASP A 334 -25.06 -31.14 -19.82
CA ASP A 334 -25.49 -30.53 -21.07
C ASP A 334 -24.41 -29.59 -21.64
N ILE A 335 -24.59 -29.13 -22.88
CA ILE A 335 -23.60 -28.33 -23.59
C ILE A 335 -23.34 -27.00 -22.88
N SER A 336 -24.39 -26.32 -22.40
CA SER A 336 -24.25 -25.05 -21.68
C SER A 336 -23.48 -25.23 -20.37
N SER A 337 -23.75 -26.32 -19.66
CA SER A 337 -23.06 -26.65 -18.42
C SER A 337 -21.59 -27.00 -18.63
N LYS A 338 -21.27 -27.79 -19.67
CA LYS A 338 -19.87 -28.08 -20.05
C LYS A 338 -19.11 -26.80 -20.39
N TRP A 339 -19.74 -25.89 -21.13
CA TRP A 339 -19.15 -24.61 -21.49
C TRP A 339 -18.84 -23.78 -20.25
N LEU A 340 -19.80 -23.60 -19.33
CA LEU A 340 -19.58 -22.77 -18.14
C LEU A 340 -18.52 -23.36 -17.21
N PHE A 341 -18.46 -24.70 -17.06
CA PHE A 341 -17.37 -25.34 -16.31
C PHE A 341 -16.00 -25.10 -16.93
N SER A 342 -15.91 -25.07 -18.26
CA SER A 342 -14.67 -24.71 -18.96
C SER A 342 -14.25 -23.28 -18.65
N ARG A 343 -15.19 -22.33 -18.79
CA ARG A 343 -14.95 -20.90 -18.51
C ARG A 343 -14.47 -20.64 -17.09
N VAL A 344 -15.08 -21.28 -16.07
CA VAL A 344 -14.64 -21.08 -14.68
C VAL A 344 -13.24 -21.65 -14.42
N GLN A 345 -12.81 -22.72 -15.12
CA GLN A 345 -11.44 -23.22 -14.97
C GLN A 345 -10.42 -22.20 -15.50
N ILE A 346 -10.72 -21.56 -16.63
CA ILE A 346 -9.87 -20.48 -17.17
C ILE A 346 -9.85 -19.29 -16.22
N LEU A 347 -11.01 -18.89 -15.70
CA LEU A 347 -11.10 -17.82 -14.70
C LEU A 347 -10.20 -18.10 -13.49
N LYS A 348 -10.29 -19.31 -12.90
CA LYS A 348 -9.43 -19.72 -11.78
C LYS A 348 -7.95 -19.58 -12.13
N GLN A 349 -7.55 -20.02 -13.33
CA GLN A 349 -6.17 -19.93 -13.79
C GLN A 349 -5.71 -18.47 -13.92
N GLU A 350 -6.50 -17.62 -14.57
CA GLU A 350 -6.17 -16.21 -14.83
C GLU A 350 -6.14 -15.39 -13.53
N VAL A 351 -7.14 -15.56 -12.65
CA VAL A 351 -7.22 -14.86 -11.37
C VAL A 351 -6.05 -15.25 -10.47
N THR A 352 -5.78 -16.56 -10.34
CA THR A 352 -4.65 -17.04 -9.52
C THR A 352 -3.34 -16.49 -10.05
N LYS A 353 -3.08 -16.60 -11.37
CA LYS A 353 -1.87 -16.06 -12.00
C LYS A 353 -1.70 -14.57 -11.73
N ASN A 354 -2.76 -13.78 -11.92
CA ASN A 354 -2.69 -12.34 -11.73
C ASN A 354 -2.41 -11.96 -10.26
N LEU A 355 -2.97 -12.68 -9.29
CA LEU A 355 -2.68 -12.42 -7.86
C LEU A 355 -1.24 -12.79 -7.49
N GLU A 356 -0.73 -13.94 -7.95
CA GLU A 356 0.67 -14.35 -7.77
C GLU A 356 1.66 -13.37 -8.41
N GLU A 357 1.26 -12.70 -9.50
CA GLU A 357 2.05 -11.67 -10.18
C GLU A 357 1.81 -10.24 -9.64
N LEU A 358 1.13 -10.09 -8.49
CA LEU A 358 0.83 -8.80 -7.85
C LEU A 358 -0.02 -7.86 -8.72
N LYS A 359 -0.91 -8.40 -9.55
CA LYS A 359 -1.81 -7.68 -10.47
C LYS A 359 -3.28 -7.85 -10.07
N PRO A 360 -3.69 -7.36 -8.88
CA PRO A 360 -5.07 -7.52 -8.40
C PRO A 360 -6.12 -6.89 -9.33
N HIS A 361 -5.78 -5.80 -10.01
CA HIS A 361 -6.66 -5.14 -10.98
C HIS A 361 -7.00 -5.98 -12.20
N LEU A 362 -6.04 -6.76 -12.73
CA LEU A 362 -6.32 -7.69 -13.82
C LEU A 362 -7.16 -8.87 -13.34
N ALA A 363 -6.91 -9.38 -12.14
CA ALA A 363 -7.73 -10.41 -11.52
C ALA A 363 -9.17 -9.94 -11.31
N ALA A 364 -9.36 -8.74 -10.75
CA ALA A 364 -10.67 -8.13 -10.54
C ALA A 364 -11.42 -7.92 -11.86
N ASN A 365 -10.75 -7.44 -12.91
CA ASN A 365 -11.35 -7.28 -14.25
C ASN A 365 -11.84 -8.61 -14.82
N LYS A 366 -11.05 -9.69 -14.70
CA LYS A 366 -11.46 -11.03 -15.16
C LYS A 366 -12.65 -11.59 -14.39
N LEU A 367 -12.70 -11.37 -13.08
CA LEU A 367 -13.85 -11.72 -12.25
C LEU A 367 -15.10 -10.96 -12.69
N GLU A 368 -14.98 -9.64 -12.86
CA GLU A 368 -16.07 -8.77 -13.31
C GLU A 368 -16.64 -9.21 -14.65
N GLU A 369 -15.78 -9.40 -15.64
CA GLU A 369 -16.15 -9.85 -16.97
C GLU A 369 -16.92 -11.18 -16.90
N PHE A 370 -16.41 -12.14 -16.12
CA PHE A 370 -17.03 -13.45 -15.98
C PHE A 370 -18.40 -13.40 -15.30
N PHE A 371 -18.53 -12.78 -14.13
CA PHE A 371 -19.83 -12.81 -13.44
C PHE A 371 -20.88 -11.97 -14.16
N LEU A 372 -20.48 -10.89 -14.84
CA LEU A 372 -21.41 -10.08 -15.64
C LEU A 372 -21.82 -10.79 -16.92
N ASN A 373 -20.86 -11.24 -17.74
CA ASN A 373 -21.14 -11.69 -19.10
C ASN A 373 -21.43 -13.19 -19.16
N ASP A 374 -20.65 -14.02 -18.47
CA ASP A 374 -20.79 -15.47 -18.54
C ASP A 374 -21.90 -15.98 -17.61
N LEU A 375 -21.91 -15.57 -16.33
CA LEU A 375 -22.91 -16.03 -15.37
C LEU A 375 -24.26 -15.31 -15.52
N SER A 376 -24.26 -13.98 -15.42
CA SER A 376 -25.49 -13.20 -15.31
C SER A 376 -26.21 -13.05 -16.66
N ARG A 377 -25.53 -12.46 -17.65
CA ARG A 377 -26.12 -12.10 -18.95
C ARG A 377 -26.32 -13.28 -19.89
N TRP A 378 -25.46 -14.30 -19.81
CA TRP A 378 -25.53 -15.45 -20.72
C TRP A 378 -26.11 -16.69 -20.06
N TYR A 379 -25.40 -17.32 -19.12
CA TYR A 379 -25.81 -18.61 -18.59
C TYR A 379 -27.17 -18.55 -17.88
N GLY A 380 -27.36 -17.58 -16.97
CA GLY A 380 -28.62 -17.37 -16.28
C GLY A 380 -29.79 -17.05 -17.22
N HIS A 381 -29.52 -16.50 -18.41
CA HIS A 381 -30.54 -16.25 -19.43
C HIS A 381 -30.94 -17.54 -20.16
N ILE A 382 -29.97 -18.31 -20.67
CA ILE A 382 -30.26 -19.49 -21.50
C ILE A 382 -30.88 -20.65 -20.71
N ILE A 383 -30.55 -20.80 -19.42
CA ILE A 383 -31.12 -21.90 -18.61
C ILE A 383 -32.49 -21.57 -18.03
N ARG A 384 -32.91 -20.28 -18.06
CA ARG A 384 -34.05 -19.78 -17.27
C ARG A 384 -35.33 -20.57 -17.52
N GLU A 385 -35.65 -20.84 -18.78
CA GLU A 385 -36.86 -21.59 -19.16
C GLU A 385 -36.81 -23.04 -18.67
N ASP A 386 -35.66 -23.69 -18.78
CA ASP A 386 -35.45 -25.08 -18.35
C ASP A 386 -35.55 -25.27 -16.84
N ILE A 387 -35.13 -24.27 -16.06
CA ILE A 387 -35.12 -24.33 -14.59
C ILE A 387 -36.43 -23.85 -13.95
N LYS A 388 -37.38 -23.29 -14.72
CA LYS A 388 -38.69 -22.86 -14.19
C LYS A 388 -39.39 -23.97 -13.41
N PRO A 389 -40.00 -23.66 -12.24
CA PRO A 389 -40.83 -24.61 -11.50
C PRO A 389 -41.95 -25.16 -12.39
N GLY A 390 -42.26 -26.45 -12.26
CA GLY A 390 -43.28 -27.12 -13.08
C GLY A 390 -42.83 -27.56 -14.49
N ILE A 391 -41.73 -27.01 -15.03
CA ILE A 391 -41.17 -27.47 -16.32
C ILE A 391 -40.38 -28.77 -16.13
N LYS A 392 -40.70 -29.79 -16.93
CA LYS A 392 -39.95 -31.07 -16.96
C LYS A 392 -38.82 -30.99 -17.99
N SER A 393 -37.66 -30.50 -17.57
CA SER A 393 -36.44 -30.52 -18.39
C SER A 393 -35.48 -31.63 -17.95
N LYS A 394 -35.00 -32.44 -18.91
CA LYS A 394 -34.05 -33.54 -18.65
C LYS A 394 -32.70 -33.04 -18.13
N ASN A 395 -32.36 -31.78 -18.40
CA ASN A 395 -31.07 -31.17 -18.05
C ASN A 395 -31.14 -30.28 -16.79
N LYS A 396 -32.33 -30.09 -16.20
CA LYS A 396 -32.57 -29.17 -15.07
C LYS A 396 -31.59 -29.35 -13.92
N GLN A 397 -31.39 -30.59 -13.46
CA GLN A 397 -30.45 -30.89 -12.38
C GLN A 397 -29.00 -30.54 -12.76
N SER A 398 -28.61 -30.81 -14.02
CA SER A 398 -27.28 -30.49 -14.53
C SER A 398 -27.04 -28.97 -14.54
N MET A 399 -28.01 -28.21 -15.01
CA MET A 399 -27.94 -26.75 -15.08
C MET A 399 -27.88 -26.11 -13.68
N LEU A 400 -28.76 -26.52 -12.76
CA LEU A 400 -28.76 -26.00 -11.39
C LEU A 400 -27.49 -26.38 -10.63
N TYR A 401 -27.00 -27.61 -10.77
CA TYR A 401 -25.73 -28.02 -10.16
C TYR A 401 -24.56 -27.21 -10.69
N THR A 402 -24.50 -27.00 -12.01
CA THR A 402 -23.41 -26.22 -12.63
C THR A 402 -23.46 -24.78 -12.18
N PHE A 403 -24.64 -24.16 -12.15
CA PHE A 403 -24.79 -22.80 -11.67
C PHE A 403 -24.36 -22.68 -10.21
N TYR A 404 -24.78 -23.62 -9.36
CA TYR A 404 -24.35 -23.72 -7.96
C TYR A 404 -22.82 -23.80 -7.82
N SER A 405 -22.19 -24.80 -8.45
CA SER A 405 -20.75 -25.03 -8.31
C SER A 405 -19.92 -23.86 -8.84
N VAL A 406 -20.30 -23.32 -10.00
CA VAL A 406 -19.57 -22.20 -10.61
C VAL A 406 -19.75 -20.93 -9.78
N SER A 407 -20.96 -20.61 -9.32
CA SER A 407 -21.18 -19.45 -8.46
C SER A 407 -20.39 -19.56 -7.15
N LEU A 408 -20.35 -20.74 -6.52
CA LEU A 408 -19.54 -20.94 -5.31
C LEU A 408 -18.04 -20.71 -5.58
N ASP A 409 -17.49 -21.27 -6.66
CA ASP A 409 -16.10 -21.04 -7.03
C ASP A 409 -15.82 -19.56 -7.33
N THR A 410 -16.72 -18.86 -8.03
CA THR A 410 -16.62 -17.42 -8.27
C THR A 410 -16.64 -16.61 -6.98
N LEU A 411 -17.51 -16.94 -6.03
CA LEU A 411 -17.55 -16.27 -4.72
C LEU A 411 -16.27 -16.52 -3.90
N LYS A 412 -15.71 -17.74 -3.94
CA LYS A 412 -14.42 -18.03 -3.30
C LYS A 412 -13.29 -17.18 -3.87
N LEU A 413 -13.23 -17.02 -5.20
CA LEU A 413 -12.25 -16.13 -5.84
C LEU A 413 -12.48 -14.66 -5.48
N LEU A 414 -13.73 -14.22 -5.37
CA LEU A 414 -14.10 -12.85 -4.99
C LEU A 414 -13.87 -12.54 -3.51
N SER A 415 -13.78 -13.55 -2.64
CA SER A 415 -13.76 -13.37 -1.18
C SER A 415 -12.64 -12.47 -0.66
N VAL A 416 -11.47 -12.50 -1.32
CA VAL A 416 -10.32 -11.64 -0.98
C VAL A 416 -10.52 -10.17 -1.39
N PHE A 417 -11.39 -9.93 -2.37
CA PHE A 417 -11.72 -8.61 -2.90
C PHE A 417 -12.89 -7.97 -2.14
N THR A 418 -14.02 -8.70 -2.06
CA THR A 418 -15.30 -8.26 -1.47
C THR A 418 -15.73 -9.22 -0.36
N PRO A 419 -15.06 -9.19 0.81
CA PRO A 419 -15.28 -10.17 1.86
C PRO A 419 -16.67 -10.14 2.50
N PHE A 420 -17.36 -9.00 2.52
CA PHE A 420 -18.65 -8.89 3.19
C PHE A 420 -19.80 -9.39 2.32
N VAL A 421 -19.85 -8.98 1.06
CA VAL A 421 -20.86 -9.42 0.07
C VAL A 421 -20.74 -10.92 -0.18
N THR A 422 -19.51 -11.44 -0.32
CA THR A 422 -19.31 -12.87 -0.54
C THR A 422 -19.69 -13.71 0.68
N GLU A 423 -19.37 -13.23 1.89
CA GLU A 423 -19.78 -13.90 3.13
C GLU A 423 -21.31 -13.89 3.31
N ASP A 424 -21.98 -12.76 3.08
CA ASP A 424 -23.45 -12.68 3.16
C ASP A 424 -24.12 -13.67 2.20
N LEU A 425 -23.69 -13.69 0.94
CA LEU A 425 -24.20 -14.63 -0.06
C LEU A 425 -23.91 -16.09 0.32
N TYR A 426 -22.73 -16.35 0.88
CA TYR A 426 -22.33 -17.68 1.36
C TYR A 426 -23.22 -18.16 2.51
N GLN A 427 -23.37 -17.36 3.56
CA GLN A 427 -24.19 -17.67 4.73
C GLN A 427 -25.65 -17.93 4.35
N ASN A 428 -26.20 -17.09 3.46
CA ASN A 428 -27.61 -17.14 3.10
C ASN A 428 -28.01 -18.33 2.22
N PHE A 429 -27.08 -18.87 1.42
CA PHE A 429 -27.43 -19.91 0.44
C PHE A 429 -26.49 -21.13 0.43
N PHE A 430 -25.17 -20.92 0.48
CA PHE A 430 -24.20 -22.00 0.27
C PHE A 430 -23.88 -22.77 1.55
N LYS A 431 -23.89 -22.12 2.71
CA LYS A 431 -23.52 -22.75 4.01
C LYS A 431 -24.36 -23.98 4.36
N LYS A 432 -25.63 -24.04 3.95
CA LYS A 432 -26.49 -25.22 4.20
C LYS A 432 -26.04 -26.48 3.43
N PHE A 433 -25.20 -26.29 2.41
CA PHE A 433 -24.69 -27.36 1.54
C PHE A 433 -23.20 -27.62 1.74
N GLU A 434 -22.45 -26.61 2.18
CA GLU A 434 -21.02 -26.66 2.42
C GLU A 434 -20.71 -26.91 3.90
N LYS A 435 -19.52 -27.45 4.19
CA LYS A 435 -19.13 -27.81 5.58
C LYS A 435 -18.45 -26.68 6.34
N GLN A 436 -18.03 -25.61 5.66
CA GLN A 436 -17.26 -24.54 6.25
C GLN A 436 -18.18 -23.50 6.91
N GLU A 437 -17.75 -22.95 8.03
CA GLU A 437 -18.55 -21.96 8.77
C GLU A 437 -18.65 -20.62 8.07
N SER A 438 -17.63 -20.27 7.29
CA SER A 438 -17.45 -19.02 6.55
C SER A 438 -16.80 -19.30 5.19
N ILE A 439 -17.06 -18.46 4.18
CA ILE A 439 -16.38 -18.57 2.89
C ILE A 439 -14.86 -18.39 3.04
N HIS A 440 -14.44 -17.62 4.04
CA HIS A 440 -13.03 -17.30 4.32
C HIS A 440 -12.23 -18.48 4.89
N PHE A 441 -12.91 -19.58 5.26
CA PHE A 441 -12.28 -20.86 5.60
C PHE A 441 -12.26 -21.86 4.44
N SER A 442 -12.73 -21.46 3.26
CA SER A 442 -12.68 -22.30 2.08
C SER A 442 -11.28 -22.34 1.46
N ASP A 443 -10.89 -23.51 0.97
CA ASP A 443 -9.70 -23.63 0.12
C ASP A 443 -9.83 -22.78 -1.15
N TRP A 444 -8.70 -22.21 -1.59
CA TRP A 444 -8.63 -21.55 -2.87
C TRP A 444 -8.99 -22.52 -4.02
N PRO A 445 -9.91 -22.14 -4.94
CA PRO A 445 -10.39 -23.07 -5.96
C PRO A 445 -9.29 -23.57 -6.90
N LYS A 446 -9.11 -24.90 -6.97
CA LYS A 446 -8.12 -25.54 -7.85
C LYS A 446 -8.65 -25.69 -9.28
N VAL A 447 -7.74 -25.59 -10.25
CA VAL A 447 -8.03 -25.74 -11.69
C VAL A 447 -8.11 -27.22 -12.06
N GLU A 448 -9.26 -27.65 -12.59
CA GLU A 448 -9.43 -28.99 -13.16
C GLU A 448 -9.22 -28.97 -14.68
N LYS A 449 -7.98 -29.16 -15.14
CA LYS A 449 -7.60 -29.06 -16.57
C LYS A 449 -8.47 -29.91 -17.51
N LYS A 450 -8.98 -31.06 -17.06
CA LYS A 450 -9.86 -31.95 -17.84
C LYS A 450 -11.23 -31.34 -18.18
N LEU A 451 -11.66 -30.29 -17.48
CA LEU A 451 -12.92 -29.59 -17.73
C LEU A 451 -12.74 -28.44 -18.73
N ILE A 452 -11.50 -28.10 -19.11
CA ILE A 452 -11.21 -27.09 -20.11
C ILE A 452 -11.46 -27.67 -21.50
N ASN A 453 -12.34 -27.03 -22.26
CA ASN A 453 -12.69 -27.36 -23.62
C ASN A 453 -12.69 -26.09 -24.49
N LYS A 454 -11.51 -25.75 -25.03
CA LYS A 454 -11.31 -24.54 -25.85
C LYS A 454 -12.19 -24.50 -27.10
N LYS A 455 -12.38 -25.64 -27.77
CA LYS A 455 -13.23 -25.72 -28.96
C LYS A 455 -14.68 -25.35 -28.63
N LEU A 456 -15.21 -25.84 -27.51
CA LEU A 456 -16.56 -25.49 -27.07
C LEU A 456 -16.68 -24.01 -26.69
N GLU A 457 -15.62 -23.41 -26.15
CA GLU A 457 -15.61 -21.97 -25.88
C GLU A 457 -15.66 -21.15 -27.18
N GLU A 458 -14.84 -21.50 -28.18
CA GLU A 458 -14.83 -20.86 -29.49
C GLU A 458 -16.19 -20.98 -30.20
N GLU A 459 -16.79 -22.18 -30.16
CA GLU A 459 -18.14 -22.42 -30.69
C GLU A 459 -19.20 -21.58 -29.96
N MET A 460 -19.13 -21.48 -28.63
CA MET A 460 -20.06 -20.66 -27.85
C MET A 460 -19.88 -19.16 -28.10
N ASP A 461 -18.65 -18.69 -28.27
CA ASP A 461 -18.37 -17.29 -28.61
C ASP A 461 -18.96 -16.92 -29.97
N LEU A 462 -18.94 -17.83 -30.95
CA LEU A 462 -19.64 -17.64 -32.22
C LEU A 462 -21.16 -17.54 -32.01
N VAL A 463 -21.76 -18.40 -31.17
CA VAL A 463 -23.20 -18.34 -30.85
C VAL A 463 -23.56 -17.01 -30.18
N LYS A 464 -22.76 -16.55 -29.21
CA LYS A 464 -22.94 -15.24 -28.55
C LYS A 464 -22.93 -14.11 -29.58
N LYS A 465 -21.94 -14.08 -30.48
CA LYS A 465 -21.86 -13.07 -31.54
C LYS A 465 -23.07 -13.08 -32.48
N ILE A 466 -23.57 -14.27 -32.84
CA ILE A 466 -24.78 -14.40 -33.67
C ILE A 466 -25.99 -13.81 -32.93
N VAL A 467 -26.17 -14.13 -31.64
CA VAL A 467 -27.29 -13.60 -30.83
C VAL A 467 -27.19 -12.09 -30.63
N GLU A 468 -25.99 -11.56 -30.35
CA GLU A 468 -25.75 -10.12 -30.24
C GLU A 468 -26.06 -9.38 -31.54
N THR A 469 -25.54 -9.88 -32.66
CA THR A 469 -25.78 -9.31 -33.99
C THR A 469 -27.27 -9.36 -34.35
N SER A 470 -27.93 -10.48 -34.08
CA SER A 470 -29.37 -10.65 -34.34
C SER A 470 -30.20 -9.67 -33.49
N ASN A 471 -29.83 -9.47 -32.23
CA ASN A 471 -30.50 -8.50 -31.36
C ASN A 471 -30.24 -7.06 -31.78
N ALA A 472 -29.04 -6.72 -32.26
CA ALA A 472 -28.72 -5.41 -32.79
C ALA A 472 -29.59 -5.09 -34.01
N VAL A 473 -29.65 -6.00 -34.99
CA VAL A 473 -30.52 -5.85 -36.18
C VAL A 473 -31.99 -5.77 -35.78
N ARG A 474 -32.44 -6.59 -34.82
CA ARG A 474 -33.82 -6.55 -34.29
C ARG A 474 -34.15 -5.17 -33.70
N HIS A 475 -33.23 -4.61 -32.92
CA HIS A 475 -33.37 -3.30 -32.30
C HIS A 475 -33.40 -2.18 -33.35
N GLU A 476 -32.50 -2.20 -34.34
CA GLU A 476 -32.51 -1.27 -35.48
C GLU A 476 -33.82 -1.32 -36.27
N LYS A 477 -34.42 -2.50 -36.41
CA LYS A 477 -35.71 -2.69 -37.09
C LYS A 477 -36.92 -2.42 -36.17
N GLY A 478 -36.72 -2.03 -34.92
CA GLY A 478 -37.80 -1.70 -33.98
C GLY A 478 -38.71 -2.89 -33.61
N ILE A 479 -38.27 -4.12 -33.84
CA ILE A 479 -39.08 -5.32 -33.58
C ILE A 479 -39.10 -5.58 -32.07
N LYS A 480 -40.28 -5.51 -31.44
CA LYS A 480 -40.44 -5.75 -29.99
C LYS A 480 -40.16 -7.22 -29.62
N LEU A 481 -39.63 -7.44 -28.40
CA LEU A 481 -39.56 -8.79 -27.82
C LEU A 481 -40.99 -9.27 -27.57
N LYS A 482 -41.34 -10.44 -28.13
CA LYS A 482 -42.53 -11.18 -27.69
C LYS A 482 -42.10 -12.04 -26.50
N TYR A 483 -42.59 -11.71 -25.32
CA TYR A 483 -42.43 -12.52 -24.11
C TYR A 483 -43.50 -13.58 -24.04
#